data_AF-A0A7X9KGX0-F1
#
_entry.id   AF-A0A7X9KGX0-F1
#
_cell.length_a   1.000
_cell.length_b   1.000
_cell.length_c   1.000
_cell.angle_alpha   90.00
_cell.angle_beta   90.00
_cell.angle_gamma   90.00
#
_symmetry.space_group_name_H-M   'P 1'
#
loop_
_entity.id
_entity.type
_entity.pdbx_description
1 polymer ?
#
loop_
_entity_poly.entity_id
_entity_poly.type
_entity_poly.pdbx_seq_one_letter_code
_entity_poly.pdbx_strand_id
1 'polypeptide(L)'
;FTESGTSLAVGSSMGDLAALVLMGPDDVAYIAGVPPDASDPVQELIAVSTSGATAGQEIARVSGLDGSGDSTLIATAAGVMEVGCCGFGERLPVAGASLAMAWVTPTGEPSGVVVPEVHLEYPGDGTTVVVRTAIDAGEQRWTVPAMLAGRDMPAVAAAADGGALVGMYDPIGAPDTPAMLYDLRADGTVDVFAMGEFKYVAAMHPARFVVSHDGEMYVRIALP
;
A
#
# COMPACT_ATOMS: atom_id res chain seq x y z
N PHE A 1 -24.57 -11.80 -4.34
CA PHE A 1 -24.54 -10.86 -3.20
C PHE A 1 -25.03 -11.59 -1.97
N THR A 2 -24.13 -12.26 -1.27
CA THR A 2 -24.36 -12.84 0.06
C THR A 2 -23.23 -12.34 0.91
N GLU A 3 -23.56 -11.45 1.85
CA GLU A 3 -22.68 -10.93 2.87
C GLU A 3 -22.13 -12.10 3.70
N SER A 4 -20.84 -12.35 3.57
CA SER A 4 -20.04 -12.89 4.67
C SER A 4 -18.87 -11.93 4.86
N GLY A 5 -19.17 -10.76 5.40
CA GLY A 5 -18.13 -9.84 5.87
C GLY A 5 -17.51 -10.46 7.13
N THR A 6 -16.36 -11.11 6.98
CA THR A 6 -15.53 -11.46 8.13
C THR A 6 -14.95 -10.14 8.67
N SER A 7 -15.58 -9.58 9.70
CA SER A 7 -15.06 -8.41 10.40
C SER A 7 -13.92 -8.84 11.33
N LEU A 8 -12.71 -8.33 11.11
CA LEU A 8 -11.61 -8.48 12.06
C LEU A 8 -11.78 -7.43 13.17
N ALA A 9 -12.15 -7.85 14.37
CA ALA A 9 -12.13 -6.97 15.54
C ALA A 9 -10.69 -6.89 16.03
N VAL A 10 -10.03 -5.76 15.77
CA VAL A 10 -8.69 -5.50 16.31
C VAL A 10 -8.85 -5.02 17.76
N GLY A 11 -7.98 -5.48 18.65
CA GLY A 11 -8.02 -5.14 20.08
C GLY A 11 -8.05 -3.63 20.34
N SER A 12 -8.53 -3.22 21.52
CA SER A 12 -8.73 -1.82 21.94
C SER A 12 -7.44 -1.00 22.10
N SER A 13 -6.30 -1.48 21.60
CA SER A 13 -4.98 -0.82 21.66
C SER A 13 -4.69 0.08 20.47
N MET A 14 -5.61 0.16 19.49
CA MET A 14 -5.53 1.10 18.37
C MET A 14 -6.18 2.41 18.79
N GLY A 15 -5.45 3.52 18.74
CA GLY A 15 -6.00 4.84 19.00
C GLY A 15 -7.15 5.18 18.03
N ASP A 16 -7.85 6.29 18.27
CA ASP A 16 -9.06 6.70 17.53
C ASP A 16 -8.82 6.97 16.02
N LEU A 17 -7.57 6.90 15.55
CA LEU A 17 -7.13 7.16 14.16
C LEU A 17 -6.29 5.99 13.63
N ALA A 18 -6.91 4.82 13.47
CA ALA A 18 -6.28 3.66 12.86
C ALA A 18 -6.75 3.47 11.41
N ALA A 19 -5.82 3.23 10.50
CA ALA A 19 -6.09 3.01 9.08
C ALA A 19 -5.32 1.79 8.55
N LEU A 20 -6.01 0.92 7.81
CA LEU A 20 -5.35 -0.15 7.07
C LEU A 20 -4.42 0.46 6.03
N VAL A 21 -3.17 -0.02 5.98
CA VAL A 21 -2.13 0.43 5.05
C VAL A 21 -1.90 -0.60 3.94
N LEU A 22 -1.71 -1.87 4.34
CA LEU A 22 -1.44 -2.95 3.39
C LEU A 22 -1.71 -4.32 4.02
N MET A 23 -1.80 -5.32 3.14
CA MET A 23 -1.85 -6.73 3.49
C MET A 23 -0.51 -7.37 3.14
N GLY A 24 0.17 -7.94 4.13
CA GLY A 24 1.42 -8.66 3.95
C GLY A 24 1.23 -10.09 3.42
N PRO A 25 2.33 -10.80 3.13
CA PRO A 25 2.31 -12.12 2.48
C PRO A 25 1.81 -13.28 3.37
N ASP A 26 1.84 -13.15 4.70
CA ASP A 26 1.57 -14.25 5.64
C ASP A 26 0.30 -14.01 6.49
N ASP A 27 -0.80 -13.57 5.88
CA ASP A 27 -2.04 -13.26 6.60
C ASP A 27 -1.84 -12.25 7.75
N VAL A 28 -1.06 -11.20 7.50
CA VAL A 28 -0.82 -10.11 8.44
C VAL A 28 -1.27 -8.80 7.81
N ALA A 29 -2.15 -8.08 8.50
CA ALA A 29 -2.55 -6.73 8.17
C ALA A 29 -1.60 -5.74 8.84
N TYR A 30 -1.22 -4.71 8.10
CA TYR A 30 -0.39 -3.62 8.60
C TYR A 30 -1.26 -2.37 8.69
N ILE A 31 -1.36 -1.83 9.89
CA ILE A 31 -2.29 -0.75 10.25
C ILE A 31 -1.46 0.42 10.76
N ALA A 32 -1.65 1.60 10.16
CA ALA A 32 -1.13 2.84 10.68
C ALA A 32 -2.03 3.31 11.83
N GLY A 33 -1.41 3.81 12.89
CA GLY A 33 -2.11 4.40 14.03
C GLY A 33 -1.44 5.69 14.48
N VAL A 34 -2.08 6.38 15.42
CA VAL A 34 -1.49 7.48 16.16
C VAL A 34 -1.31 7.04 17.62
N PRO A 35 -0.08 7.10 18.17
CA PRO A 35 0.15 6.79 19.58
C PRO A 35 -0.73 7.66 20.49
N PRO A 36 -1.32 7.12 21.57
CA PRO A 36 -2.27 7.86 22.42
C PRO A 36 -1.72 9.18 23.00
N ASP A 37 -0.40 9.24 23.23
CA ASP A 37 0.29 10.39 23.82
C ASP A 37 1.05 11.24 22.78
N ALA A 38 0.82 11.02 21.48
CA ALA A 38 1.50 11.77 20.43
C ALA A 38 1.03 13.24 20.40
N SER A 39 1.98 14.17 20.56
CA SER A 39 1.74 15.62 20.47
C SER A 39 2.17 16.25 19.13
N ASP A 40 2.92 15.49 18.33
CA ASP A 40 3.45 15.83 17.00
C ASP A 40 2.83 14.81 16.01
N PRO A 41 2.79 15.03 14.68
CA PRO A 41 2.23 14.07 13.76
C PRO A 41 3.23 12.92 13.60
N VAL A 42 3.29 12.08 14.62
CA VAL A 42 4.05 10.83 14.69
C VAL A 42 3.05 9.72 14.52
N GLN A 43 3.33 8.83 13.59
CA GLN A 43 2.53 7.62 13.39
C GLN A 43 3.24 6.40 13.96
N GLU A 44 2.49 5.32 14.06
CA GLU A 44 2.96 3.99 14.35
C GLU A 44 2.45 3.02 13.31
N LEU A 45 3.19 1.94 13.11
CA LEU A 45 2.81 0.83 12.27
C LEU A 45 2.63 -0.40 13.15
N ILE A 46 1.46 -1.02 13.05
CA ILE A 46 1.03 -2.16 13.86
C ILE A 46 0.77 -3.33 12.91
N ALA A 47 1.44 -4.45 13.14
CA ALA A 47 1.16 -5.70 12.48
C ALA A 47 0.11 -6.47 13.29
N VAL A 48 -0.94 -6.93 12.61
CA VAL A 48 -2.06 -7.67 13.20
C VAL A 48 -2.27 -8.96 12.43
N SER A 49 -2.27 -10.09 13.14
CA SER A 49 -2.62 -11.38 12.53
C SER A 49 -4.07 -11.36 12.04
N THR A 50 -4.33 -11.82 10.83
CA THR A 50 -5.69 -11.92 10.28
C THR A 50 -6.20 -13.36 10.22
N SER A 51 -5.38 -14.35 10.61
CA SER A 51 -5.74 -15.76 10.51
C SER A 51 -5.32 -16.59 11.73
N GLY A 52 -5.88 -17.80 11.81
CA GLY A 52 -5.56 -18.76 12.87
C GLY A 52 -5.99 -18.34 14.28
N ALA A 53 -5.34 -18.92 15.30
CA ALA A 53 -5.67 -18.71 16.70
C ALA A 53 -5.25 -17.32 17.24
N THR A 54 -4.39 -16.61 16.50
CA THR A 54 -3.92 -15.26 16.84
C THR A 54 -4.67 -14.16 16.08
N ALA A 55 -5.69 -14.51 15.29
CA ALA A 55 -6.44 -13.52 14.50
C ALA A 55 -6.96 -12.37 15.39
N GLY A 56 -6.68 -11.13 14.96
CA GLY A 56 -7.02 -9.89 15.65
C GLY A 56 -6.01 -9.45 16.70
N GLN A 57 -4.97 -10.25 16.96
CA GLN A 57 -3.90 -9.89 17.88
C GLN A 57 -2.83 -9.05 17.19
N GLU A 58 -2.40 -8.01 17.89
CA GLU A 58 -1.17 -7.30 17.59
C GLU A 58 0.03 -8.22 17.84
N ILE A 59 0.92 -8.30 16.85
CA ILE A 59 2.08 -9.19 16.87
C ILE A 59 3.40 -8.43 16.74
N ALA A 60 3.37 -7.21 16.21
CA ALA A 60 4.52 -6.30 16.19
C ALA A 60 4.04 -4.85 16.10
N ARG A 61 4.87 -3.92 16.60
CA ARG A 61 4.62 -2.48 16.56
C ARG A 61 5.94 -1.73 16.38
N VAL A 62 5.91 -0.71 15.53
CA VAL A 62 6.98 0.30 15.41
C VAL A 62 6.33 1.67 15.57
N SER A 63 6.94 2.55 16.36
CA SER A 63 6.50 3.93 16.58
C SER A 63 7.61 4.90 16.16
N GLY A 64 7.29 6.19 16.08
CA GLY A 64 8.27 7.21 15.68
C GLY A 64 8.39 7.38 14.17
N LEU A 65 7.40 6.89 13.43
CA LEU A 65 7.26 7.08 12.00
C LEU A 65 6.69 8.48 11.73
N ASP A 66 6.97 9.04 10.56
CA ASP A 66 6.46 10.34 10.16
C ASP A 66 4.96 10.26 9.80
N GLY A 67 4.14 10.93 10.61
CA GLY A 67 2.70 11.04 10.43
C GLY A 67 2.24 12.40 9.89
N SER A 68 3.15 13.26 9.41
CA SER A 68 2.85 14.62 8.92
C SER A 68 1.91 14.65 7.69
N GLY A 69 1.62 13.47 7.14
CA GLY A 69 0.73 13.26 6.00
C GLY A 69 1.37 13.61 4.67
N ASP A 70 2.69 13.79 4.64
CA ASP A 70 3.49 13.81 3.41
C ASP A 70 4.40 12.57 3.31
N SER A 71 4.21 11.57 4.17
CA SER A 71 4.90 10.29 4.10
C SER A 71 3.90 9.16 3.83
N THR A 72 4.33 8.16 3.07
CA THR A 72 3.53 6.99 2.72
C THR A 72 4.25 5.71 3.12
N LEU A 73 3.48 4.75 3.63
CA LEU A 73 3.95 3.40 3.90
C LEU A 73 3.65 2.50 2.70
N ILE A 74 4.69 1.91 2.11
CA ILE A 74 4.59 1.05 0.94
C ILE A 74 5.15 -0.35 1.21
N ALA A 75 4.67 -1.34 0.45
CA ALA A 75 5.25 -2.67 0.44
C ALA A 75 6.56 -2.69 -0.36
N THR A 76 7.59 -3.35 0.17
CA THR A 76 8.86 -3.64 -0.52
C THR A 76 9.22 -5.12 -0.34
N ALA A 77 10.27 -5.57 -1.03
CA ALA A 77 10.68 -6.96 -0.98
C ALA A 77 10.95 -7.48 0.45
N ALA A 78 11.49 -6.64 1.34
CA ALA A 78 11.88 -7.02 2.70
C ALA A 78 10.85 -6.65 3.79
N GLY A 79 9.86 -5.83 3.48
CA GLY A 79 8.89 -5.35 4.46
C GLY A 79 8.18 -4.06 4.05
N VAL A 80 7.63 -3.38 5.04
CA VAL A 80 7.02 -2.06 4.89
C VAL A 80 8.09 -0.97 5.01
N MET A 81 8.09 -0.05 4.07
CA MET A 81 9.00 1.09 4.00
C MET A 81 8.22 2.38 4.15
N GLU A 82 8.75 3.31 4.94
CA GLU A 82 8.27 4.69 4.98
C GLU A 82 8.99 5.52 3.93
N VAL A 83 8.22 6.22 3.10
CA VAL A 83 8.70 7.00 1.98
C VAL A 83 8.14 8.40 2.12
N GLY A 84 9.02 9.38 2.34
CA GLY A 84 8.63 10.78 2.37
C GLY A 84 8.22 11.34 1.01
N CYS A 85 7.53 12.47 1.06
CA CYS A 85 6.97 13.22 -0.07
C CYS A 85 8.03 13.70 -1.05
N CYS A 86 7.58 13.80 -2.30
CA CYS A 86 8.01 14.81 -3.27
C CYS A 86 9.51 14.90 -3.57
N GLY A 87 10.20 13.77 -3.64
CA GLY A 87 11.47 13.78 -4.34
C GLY A 87 11.24 14.16 -5.81
N PHE A 88 11.99 15.13 -6.34
CA PHE A 88 12.25 15.24 -7.79
C PHE A 88 13.13 14.07 -8.29
N GLY A 89 13.07 12.93 -7.61
CA GLY A 89 13.83 11.75 -7.95
C GLY A 89 13.24 11.16 -9.22
N GLU A 90 14.13 10.71 -10.10
CA GLU A 90 13.74 9.92 -11.26
C GLU A 90 13.13 8.57 -10.85
N ARG A 91 13.14 8.22 -9.54
CA ARG A 91 12.63 6.96 -8.98
C ARG A 91 11.96 7.15 -7.60
N LEU A 92 10.82 6.49 -7.38
CA LEU A 92 10.17 6.31 -6.07
C LEU A 92 9.85 4.82 -5.78
N PRO A 93 10.12 4.28 -4.57
CA PRO A 93 10.82 4.96 -3.48
C PRO A 93 12.26 5.30 -3.85
N VAL A 94 12.83 6.30 -3.19
CA VAL A 94 14.26 6.61 -3.34
C VAL A 94 15.07 5.38 -2.96
N ALA A 95 16.07 5.04 -3.79
CA ALA A 95 16.91 3.89 -3.54
C ALA A 95 17.61 4.01 -2.17
N GLY A 96 17.51 2.95 -1.36
CA GLY A 96 18.11 2.92 -0.01
C GLY A 96 17.30 3.60 1.08
N ALA A 97 16.02 3.95 0.84
CA ALA A 97 15.10 4.32 1.91
C ALA A 97 15.02 3.22 2.99
N SER A 98 14.72 3.64 4.23
CA SER A 98 14.80 2.77 5.41
C SER A 98 13.52 1.95 5.59
N LEU A 99 13.70 0.69 5.98
CA LEU A 99 12.59 -0.17 6.34
C LEU A 99 11.92 0.33 7.62
N ALA A 100 10.60 0.53 7.58
CA ALA A 100 9.81 0.82 8.78
C ALA A 100 9.58 -0.44 9.60
N MET A 101 9.23 -1.55 8.95
CA MET A 101 9.02 -2.85 9.59
C MET A 101 9.28 -4.00 8.60
N ALA A 102 10.00 -5.03 9.02
CA ALA A 102 10.15 -6.25 8.23
C ALA A 102 8.82 -7.01 8.11
N TRP A 103 8.69 -7.86 7.09
CA TRP A 103 7.57 -8.80 7.04
C TRP A 103 7.61 -9.73 8.27
N VAL A 104 6.45 -9.97 8.88
CA VAL A 104 6.30 -10.88 10.04
C VAL A 104 5.19 -11.90 9.76
N THR A 105 5.35 -13.07 10.35
CA THR A 105 4.34 -14.15 10.37
C THR A 105 3.26 -13.87 11.42
N PRO A 106 2.11 -14.58 11.42
CA PRO A 106 1.04 -14.43 12.41
C PRO A 106 1.43 -14.66 13.88
N THR A 107 2.65 -15.13 14.15
CA THR A 107 3.21 -15.31 15.51
C THR A 107 4.27 -14.25 15.86
N GLY A 108 4.52 -13.27 14.98
CA GLY A 108 5.48 -12.18 15.20
C GLY A 108 6.93 -12.50 14.79
N GLU A 109 7.20 -13.71 14.29
CA GLU A 109 8.54 -14.07 13.80
C GLU A 109 8.79 -13.44 12.42
N PRO A 110 10.04 -13.09 12.06
CA PRO A 110 10.37 -12.60 10.73
C PRO A 110 9.87 -13.54 9.63
N SER A 111 9.17 -12.97 8.65
CA SER A 111 8.75 -13.71 7.47
C SER A 111 9.96 -14.02 6.61
N GLY A 112 10.06 -15.28 6.16
CA GLY A 112 11.01 -15.69 5.12
C GLY A 112 10.50 -15.38 3.70
N VAL A 113 9.30 -14.82 3.57
CA VAL A 113 8.71 -14.50 2.27
C VAL A 113 9.33 -13.23 1.72
N VAL A 114 9.85 -13.33 0.51
CA VAL A 114 10.24 -12.16 -0.28
C VAL A 114 9.14 -11.85 -1.27
N VAL A 115 8.59 -10.63 -1.18
CA VAL A 115 7.61 -10.14 -2.15
C VAL A 115 8.33 -9.41 -3.29
N PRO A 116 7.74 -9.29 -4.48
CA PRO A 116 8.30 -8.46 -5.54
C PRO A 116 8.33 -6.98 -5.11
N GLU A 117 9.38 -6.27 -5.50
CA GLU A 117 9.46 -4.81 -5.34
C GLU A 117 8.72 -4.13 -6.49
N VAL A 118 8.00 -3.04 -6.19
CA VAL A 118 7.46 -2.14 -7.21
C VAL A 118 8.01 -0.74 -6.96
N HIS A 119 8.59 -0.15 -8.00
CA HIS A 119 9.03 1.23 -8.00
C HIS A 119 8.50 1.96 -9.24
N LEU A 120 8.49 3.27 -9.16
CA LEU A 120 8.04 4.20 -10.20
C LEU A 120 9.24 4.97 -10.70
N GLU A 121 9.31 5.23 -12.00
CA GLU A 121 10.31 6.08 -12.62
C GLU A 121 9.66 7.23 -13.39
N TYR A 122 10.26 8.41 -13.29
CA TYR A 122 9.74 9.66 -13.84
C TYR A 122 10.72 10.25 -14.86
N PRO A 123 10.71 9.77 -16.12
CA PRO A 123 11.68 10.15 -17.14
C PRO A 123 11.58 11.62 -17.62
N GLY A 124 10.54 12.35 -17.21
CA GLY A 124 10.35 13.76 -17.56
C GLY A 124 9.74 14.01 -18.95
N ASP A 125 9.25 12.96 -19.63
CA ASP A 125 8.62 13.03 -20.95
C ASP A 125 7.08 13.05 -20.90
N GLY A 126 6.50 13.20 -19.71
CA GLY A 126 5.05 13.14 -19.51
C GLY A 126 4.51 11.72 -19.34
N THR A 127 5.37 10.75 -19.03
CA THR A 127 4.99 9.39 -18.64
C THR A 127 5.50 9.02 -17.25
N THR A 128 4.95 7.93 -16.71
CA THR A 128 5.52 7.24 -15.54
C THR A 128 5.76 5.78 -15.93
N VAL A 129 6.95 5.28 -15.59
CA VAL A 129 7.29 3.87 -15.79
C VAL A 129 7.11 3.15 -14.46
N VAL A 130 6.21 2.18 -14.44
CA VAL A 130 6.05 1.27 -13.30
C VAL A 130 6.94 0.08 -13.53
N VAL A 131 7.81 -0.22 -12.58
CA VAL A 131 8.75 -1.33 -12.67
C VAL A 131 8.52 -2.27 -11.51
N ARG A 132 8.39 -3.55 -11.85
CA ARG A 132 8.28 -4.64 -10.89
C ARG A 132 9.52 -5.51 -10.99
N THR A 133 10.18 -5.75 -9.87
CA THR A 133 11.35 -6.61 -9.79
C THR A 133 11.06 -7.80 -8.89
N ALA A 134 11.09 -9.00 -9.48
CA ALA A 134 11.00 -10.25 -8.73
C ALA A 134 12.34 -10.99 -8.76
N ILE A 135 12.72 -11.60 -7.63
CA ILE A 135 14.00 -12.30 -7.47
C ILE A 135 14.24 -13.32 -8.59
N ASP A 136 13.22 -14.09 -8.96
CA ASP A 136 13.36 -15.24 -9.87
C ASP A 136 12.83 -14.99 -11.30
N ALA A 137 12.18 -13.85 -11.55
CA ALA A 137 11.53 -13.56 -12.84
C ALA A 137 12.08 -12.33 -13.56
N GLY A 138 13.04 -11.61 -12.95
CA GLY A 138 13.62 -10.40 -13.51
C GLY A 138 12.70 -9.18 -13.39
N GLU A 139 12.98 -8.16 -14.21
CA GLU A 139 12.24 -6.91 -14.23
C GLU A 139 11.12 -6.93 -15.28
N GLN A 140 9.95 -6.44 -14.89
CA GLN A 140 8.85 -6.12 -15.78
C GLN A 140 8.53 -4.63 -15.71
N ARG A 141 8.20 -4.04 -16.86
CA ARG A 141 7.97 -2.60 -16.98
C ARG A 141 6.66 -2.32 -17.71
N TRP A 142 5.94 -1.31 -17.23
CA TRP A 142 4.77 -0.74 -17.90
C TRP A 142 4.93 0.77 -17.98
N THR A 143 4.51 1.36 -19.09
CA THR A 143 4.45 2.80 -19.25
C THR A 143 3.00 3.24 -19.17
N VAL A 144 2.72 4.17 -18.27
CA VAL A 144 1.40 4.78 -18.10
C VAL A 144 1.50 6.29 -18.37
N PRO A 145 0.36 6.98 -18.60
CA PRO A 145 0.34 8.44 -18.59
C PRO A 145 0.99 9.01 -17.34
N ALA A 146 1.56 10.21 -17.42
CA ALA A 146 2.18 10.89 -16.28
C ALA A 146 1.31 10.76 -15.04
N MET A 147 1.82 10.00 -14.09
CA MET A 147 1.32 10.04 -12.74
C MET A 147 1.79 11.37 -12.19
N LEU A 148 0.84 12.23 -11.81
CA LEU A 148 1.15 13.45 -11.08
C LEU A 148 2.08 13.05 -9.93
N ALA A 149 3.24 13.70 -9.85
CA ALA A 149 4.05 13.68 -8.64
C ALA A 149 3.19 14.35 -7.56
N GLY A 150 2.33 13.55 -6.92
CA GLY A 150 1.48 13.99 -5.83
C GLY A 150 2.34 14.35 -4.63
N ARG A 151 1.69 14.91 -3.61
CA ARG A 151 2.33 15.07 -2.29
C ARG A 151 2.91 13.73 -1.82
N ASP A 152 2.18 12.65 -2.05
CA ASP A 152 2.50 11.32 -1.54
C ASP A 152 2.94 10.37 -2.66
N MET A 153 3.67 9.32 -2.29
CA MET A 153 3.89 8.21 -3.22
C MET A 153 2.53 7.54 -3.49
N PRO A 154 2.14 7.30 -4.76
CA PRO A 154 0.89 6.62 -5.02
C PRO A 154 0.94 5.20 -4.44
N ALA A 155 -0.23 4.68 -4.06
CA ALA A 155 -0.32 3.33 -3.55
C ALA A 155 0.09 2.35 -4.67
N VAL A 156 1.04 1.47 -4.37
CA VAL A 156 1.55 0.45 -5.30
C VAL A 156 1.55 -0.92 -4.65
N ALA A 157 1.27 -1.96 -5.44
CA ALA A 157 1.44 -3.33 -4.99
C ALA A 157 1.81 -4.26 -6.14
N ALA A 158 2.67 -5.24 -5.85
CA ALA A 158 2.92 -6.34 -6.77
C ALA A 158 1.74 -7.33 -6.75
N ALA A 159 1.26 -7.72 -7.94
CA ALA A 159 0.32 -8.81 -8.09
C ALA A 159 1.07 -10.17 -8.15
N ALA A 160 0.39 -11.21 -7.66
CA ALA A 160 0.91 -12.57 -7.58
C ALA A 160 1.08 -13.22 -8.96
N ASP A 161 0.35 -12.76 -9.97
CA ASP A 161 0.39 -13.29 -11.34
C ASP A 161 1.47 -12.66 -12.22
N GLY A 162 2.38 -11.88 -11.64
CA GLY A 162 3.43 -11.16 -12.36
C GLY A 162 3.08 -9.70 -12.67
N GLY A 163 1.83 -9.29 -12.46
CA GLY A 163 1.40 -7.90 -12.65
C GLY A 163 1.72 -6.96 -11.47
N ALA A 164 1.15 -5.76 -11.54
CA ALA A 164 1.17 -4.76 -10.47
C ALA A 164 -0.12 -3.92 -10.47
N LEU A 165 -0.43 -3.32 -9.33
CA LEU A 165 -1.52 -2.37 -9.14
C LEU A 165 -0.95 -1.01 -8.75
N VAL A 166 -1.49 0.07 -9.31
CA VAL A 166 -1.14 1.44 -8.92
C VAL A 166 -2.39 2.29 -8.78
N GLY A 167 -2.59 2.84 -7.58
CA GLY A 167 -3.71 3.69 -7.20
C GLY A 167 -3.27 5.14 -7.15
N MET A 168 -3.95 5.97 -7.91
CA MET A 168 -3.61 7.36 -8.16
C MET A 168 -4.72 8.26 -7.69
N TYR A 169 -4.39 9.19 -6.80
CA TYR A 169 -5.30 10.20 -6.31
C TYR A 169 -4.53 11.51 -6.09
N ASP A 170 -5.01 12.62 -6.66
CA ASP A 170 -4.44 13.95 -6.42
C ASP A 170 -5.47 14.85 -5.70
N PRO A 171 -5.41 14.93 -4.36
CA PRO A 171 -6.30 15.80 -3.59
C PRO A 171 -5.98 17.30 -3.73
N ILE A 172 -4.79 17.68 -4.21
CA ILE A 172 -4.25 19.04 -4.04
C ILE A 172 -4.10 19.75 -5.39
N GLY A 173 -3.45 19.12 -6.36
CA GLY A 173 -3.12 19.73 -7.66
C GLY A 173 -4.28 19.75 -8.64
N ALA A 174 -5.10 18.70 -8.63
CA ALA A 174 -6.23 18.54 -9.54
C ALA A 174 -7.39 17.77 -8.87
N PRO A 175 -8.09 18.38 -7.89
CA PRO A 175 -9.12 17.71 -7.08
C PRO A 175 -10.34 17.20 -7.87
N ASP A 176 -10.54 17.73 -9.08
CA ASP A 176 -11.58 17.31 -10.02
C ASP A 176 -11.16 16.12 -10.89
N THR A 177 -9.88 15.72 -10.85
CA THR A 177 -9.40 14.52 -11.53
C THR A 177 -9.89 13.30 -10.74
N PRO A 178 -10.60 12.36 -11.39
CA PRO A 178 -11.03 11.15 -10.71
C PRO A 178 -9.80 10.36 -10.21
N ALA A 179 -9.93 9.74 -9.05
CA ALA A 179 -8.95 8.75 -8.62
C ALA A 179 -8.94 7.60 -9.64
N MET A 180 -7.75 7.18 -10.03
CA MET A 180 -7.54 6.17 -11.07
C MET A 180 -6.83 4.96 -10.48
N LEU A 181 -7.25 3.77 -10.87
CA LEU A 181 -6.55 2.51 -10.58
C LEU A 181 -6.04 1.93 -11.89
N TYR A 182 -4.73 1.74 -11.95
CA TYR A 182 -4.04 1.06 -13.04
C TYR A 182 -3.80 -0.39 -12.65
N ASP A 183 -4.31 -1.29 -13.47
CA ASP A 183 -4.14 -2.73 -13.32
C ASP A 183 -3.21 -3.26 -14.42
N LEU A 184 -1.96 -3.49 -14.05
CA LEU A 184 -0.85 -3.79 -14.94
C LEU A 184 -0.67 -5.29 -15.05
N ARG A 185 -0.97 -5.88 -16.20
CA ARG A 185 -1.04 -7.33 -16.40
C ARG A 185 0.32 -7.88 -16.85
N ALA A 186 0.60 -9.14 -16.50
CA ALA A 186 1.87 -9.79 -16.80
C ALA A 186 2.12 -9.96 -18.32
N ASP A 187 1.07 -9.96 -19.14
CA ASP A 187 1.15 -9.98 -20.60
C ASP A 187 1.40 -8.60 -21.23
N GLY A 188 1.52 -7.55 -20.40
CA GLY A 188 1.71 -6.17 -20.83
C GLY A 188 0.41 -5.37 -20.97
N THR A 189 -0.76 -5.98 -20.82
CA THR A 189 -2.05 -5.28 -20.82
C THR A 189 -2.11 -4.28 -19.67
N VAL A 190 -2.70 -3.10 -19.90
CA VAL A 190 -2.93 -2.07 -18.89
C VAL A 190 -4.41 -1.72 -18.90
N ASP A 191 -5.12 -2.15 -17.85
CA ASP A 191 -6.51 -1.77 -17.61
C ASP A 191 -6.56 -0.57 -16.67
N VAL A 192 -7.49 0.35 -16.93
CA VAL A 192 -7.60 1.62 -16.20
C VAL A 192 -9.02 1.81 -15.71
N PHE A 193 -9.17 1.95 -14.39
CA PHE A 193 -10.46 2.10 -13.73
C PHE A 193 -10.57 3.47 -13.09
N ALA A 194 -11.65 4.20 -13.38
CA ALA A 194 -12.02 5.37 -12.60
C ALA A 194 -12.67 4.89 -11.30
N MET A 195 -12.08 5.26 -10.16
CA MET A 195 -12.50 4.79 -8.83
C MET A 195 -13.74 5.52 -8.30
N GLY A 196 -14.15 6.63 -8.92
CA GLY A 196 -15.37 7.35 -8.56
C GLY A 196 -15.36 7.83 -7.10
N GLU A 197 -16.30 7.33 -6.29
CA GLU A 197 -16.39 7.64 -4.86
C GLU A 197 -15.29 6.98 -4.01
N PHE A 198 -14.67 5.91 -4.50
CA PHE A 198 -13.59 5.16 -3.84
C PHE A 198 -12.22 5.83 -4.01
N LYS A 199 -12.15 7.12 -3.66
CA LYS A 199 -10.97 7.96 -3.92
C LYS A 199 -9.70 7.47 -3.23
N TYR A 200 -9.86 6.86 -2.05
CA TYR A 200 -8.74 6.38 -1.24
C TYR A 200 -8.65 4.85 -1.30
N VAL A 201 -7.59 4.34 -1.91
CA VAL A 201 -7.25 2.91 -1.84
C VAL A 201 -6.49 2.67 -0.54
N ALA A 202 -7.13 2.00 0.41
CA ALA A 202 -6.56 1.71 1.73
C ALA A 202 -5.57 0.55 1.68
N ALA A 203 -5.84 -0.46 0.85
CA ALA A 203 -4.89 -1.54 0.62
C ALA A 203 -5.08 -2.14 -0.77
N MET A 204 -4.00 -2.69 -1.32
CA MET A 204 -4.02 -3.49 -2.54
C MET A 204 -3.52 -4.88 -2.21
N HIS A 205 -4.22 -5.89 -2.72
CA HIS A 205 -3.87 -7.28 -2.45
C HIS A 205 -3.20 -7.92 -3.68
N PRO A 206 -2.19 -8.78 -3.49
CA PRO A 206 -1.55 -9.51 -4.59
C PRO A 206 -2.50 -10.35 -5.46
N ALA A 207 -3.71 -10.64 -4.98
CA ALA A 207 -4.75 -11.38 -5.70
C ALA A 207 -5.67 -10.48 -6.54
N ARG A 208 -5.21 -9.27 -6.91
CA ARG A 208 -5.93 -8.29 -7.76
C ARG A 208 -7.30 -7.87 -7.21
N PHE A 209 -7.33 -7.53 -5.95
CA PHE A 209 -8.44 -6.75 -5.39
C PHE A 209 -7.88 -5.59 -4.59
N VAL A 210 -8.70 -4.55 -4.48
CA VAL A 210 -8.38 -3.38 -3.66
C VAL A 210 -9.38 -3.27 -2.52
N VAL A 211 -8.93 -2.72 -1.41
CA VAL A 211 -9.76 -2.34 -0.28
C VAL A 211 -9.82 -0.82 -0.27
N SER A 212 -11.03 -0.28 -0.28
CA SER A 212 -11.28 1.17 -0.24
C SER A 212 -12.32 1.48 0.84
N HIS A 213 -12.42 2.75 1.23
CA HIS A 213 -13.44 3.21 2.16
C HIS A 213 -14.55 3.91 1.38
N ASP A 214 -15.80 3.47 1.58
CA ASP A 214 -16.97 4.01 0.89
C ASP A 214 -17.61 5.24 1.57
N GLY A 215 -17.13 5.57 2.77
CA GLY A 215 -17.67 6.63 3.63
C GLY A 215 -18.22 6.10 4.96
N GLU A 216 -18.55 4.81 5.03
CA GLU A 216 -19.02 4.14 6.24
C GLU A 216 -18.12 2.96 6.66
N MET A 217 -17.61 2.20 5.69
CA MET A 217 -16.82 1.00 5.96
C MET A 217 -15.77 0.72 4.88
N TYR A 218 -14.85 -0.19 5.20
CA TYR A 218 -13.94 -0.76 4.21
C TYR A 218 -14.65 -1.80 3.34
N VAL A 219 -14.56 -1.62 2.03
CA VAL A 219 -15.15 -2.50 1.02
C VAL A 219 -14.07 -3.13 0.14
N ARG A 220 -14.28 -4.39 -0.23
CA ARG A 220 -13.44 -5.11 -1.19
C ARG A 220 -13.98 -4.90 -2.61
N ILE A 221 -13.14 -4.38 -3.48
CA ILE A 221 -13.40 -4.20 -4.90
C ILE A 221 -12.54 -5.23 -5.66
N ALA A 222 -13.19 -6.25 -6.22
CA ALA A 222 -12.52 -7.22 -7.08
C ALA A 222 -12.30 -6.61 -8.46
N LEU A 223 -11.10 -6.79 -9.02
CA LEU A 223 -10.80 -6.37 -10.38
C LEU A 223 -11.23 -7.49 -11.37
N PRO A 224 -11.61 -7.14 -12.61
CA PRO A 224 -12.06 -8.11 -13.62
C PRO A 224 -11.06 -9.22 -13.97
#